data_AF-A0A4Y8L4H5-F1
#
_entry.id   AF-A0A4Y8L4H5-F1
#
_cell.length_a   1.000
_cell.length_b   1.000
_cell.length_c   1.000
_cell.angle_alpha   90.00
_cell.angle_beta   90.00
_cell.angle_gamma   90.00
#
_symmetry.space_group_name_H-M   'P 1'
#
loop_
_entity.id
_entity.type
_entity.pdbx_description
1 polymer ?
#
loop_
_entity_poly.entity_id
_entity_poly.type
_entity_poly.pdbx_seq_one_letter_code
_entity_poly.pdbx_strand_id
1 'polypeptide(L)'
;MPKPLSKMKVPDPFLMNEDTVNFSVWRFLNENEFVCPHPLTGRERGIDVQGEKDGWKIYIESKGSHANNHDVDTVFGQGQIKVHTYNQIGKLMEYKNVHSEKSIFVMANPDIPRIRKRVQKVDKSLDALGFIRFWVQNDQSIKLEYPNHMKEQLLHLGLIEK
;
A
#
# COMPACT_ATOMS: atom_id res chain seq x y z
N MET A 1 15.34 14.42 5.88
CA MET A 1 16.42 13.66 5.22
C MET A 1 16.33 12.21 5.63
N PRO A 2 16.80 11.27 4.79
CA PRO A 2 17.03 9.89 5.17
C PRO A 2 17.94 9.82 6.38
N LYS A 3 17.85 8.73 7.14
CA LYS A 3 18.69 8.53 8.32
C LYS A 3 19.04 7.06 8.49
N PRO A 4 20.21 6.75 9.08
CA PRO A 4 20.55 5.38 9.44
C PRO A 4 19.55 4.82 10.47
N LEU A 5 19.07 3.59 10.25
CA LEU A 5 18.20 2.85 11.16
C LEU A 5 18.91 2.63 12.50
N SER A 6 20.19 2.26 12.44
CA SER A 6 21.09 2.12 13.59
C SER A 6 21.14 3.35 14.51
N LYS A 7 20.85 4.54 13.97
CA LYS A 7 20.86 5.81 14.70
C LYS A 7 19.46 6.26 15.17
N MET A 8 18.44 5.44 14.98
CA MET A 8 17.08 5.75 15.43
C MET A 8 16.88 5.39 16.90
N LYS A 9 16.30 6.32 17.68
CA LYS A 9 15.89 6.06 19.07
C LYS A 9 14.94 4.85 19.19
N VAL A 10 14.09 4.67 18.21
CA VAL A 10 13.22 3.50 18.06
C VAL A 10 13.35 3.06 16.60
N PRO A 11 14.15 2.01 16.30
CA PRO A 11 14.30 1.51 14.93
C PRO A 11 13.00 0.89 14.43
N ASP A 12 12.81 0.90 13.12
CA ASP A 12 11.75 0.12 12.48
C ASP A 12 12.05 -1.38 12.63
N PRO A 13 11.03 -2.23 12.82
CA PRO A 13 11.22 -3.66 13.03
C PRO A 13 11.75 -4.39 11.78
N PHE A 14 11.49 -3.84 10.60
CA PHE A 14 11.99 -4.33 9.32
C PHE A 14 12.00 -3.20 8.28
N LEU A 15 12.75 -3.42 7.21
CA LEU A 15 12.92 -2.50 6.10
C LEU A 15 12.32 -3.13 4.85
N MET A 16 11.63 -2.33 4.05
CA MET A 16 11.03 -2.80 2.82
C MET A 16 10.96 -1.64 1.83
N ASN A 17 11.46 -1.89 0.63
CA ASN A 17 11.43 -0.94 -0.47
C ASN A 17 10.11 -1.05 -1.25
N GLU A 18 9.85 -0.09 -2.14
CA GLU A 18 8.59 -0.03 -2.87
C GLU A 18 8.41 -1.24 -3.81
N ASP A 19 9.47 -1.70 -4.47
CA ASP A 19 9.41 -2.88 -5.36
C ASP A 19 8.97 -4.13 -4.58
N THR A 20 9.49 -4.33 -3.36
CA THR A 20 9.10 -5.47 -2.51
C THR A 20 7.63 -5.38 -2.09
N VAL A 21 7.14 -4.17 -1.77
CA VAL A 21 5.71 -3.95 -1.50
C VAL A 21 4.88 -4.30 -2.73
N ASN A 22 5.28 -3.82 -3.91
CA ASN A 22 4.62 -4.08 -5.18
C ASN A 22 4.52 -5.58 -5.48
N PHE A 23 5.63 -6.31 -5.37
CA PHE A 23 5.65 -7.75 -5.60
C PHE A 23 4.82 -8.54 -4.57
N SER A 24 4.87 -8.16 -3.29
CA SER A 24 4.09 -8.83 -2.24
C SER A 24 2.60 -8.70 -2.52
N VAL A 25 2.16 -7.49 -2.87
CA VAL A 25 0.76 -7.19 -3.22
C VAL A 25 0.34 -7.89 -4.50
N TRP A 26 1.17 -7.82 -5.53
CA TRP A 26 0.90 -8.50 -6.80
C TRP A 26 0.73 -10.01 -6.60
N ARG A 27 1.61 -10.65 -5.80
CA ARG A 27 1.48 -12.09 -5.50
C ARG A 27 0.17 -12.38 -4.76
N PHE A 28 -0.14 -11.61 -3.72
CA PHE A 28 -1.39 -11.76 -2.99
C PHE A 28 -2.63 -11.64 -3.89
N LEU A 29 -2.64 -10.70 -4.84
CA LEU A 29 -3.75 -10.59 -5.80
C LEU A 29 -3.86 -11.82 -6.72
N ASN A 30 -2.74 -12.32 -7.25
CA ASN A 30 -2.76 -13.52 -8.10
C ASN A 30 -3.21 -14.77 -7.32
N GLU A 31 -2.79 -14.92 -6.07
CA GLU A 31 -3.24 -16.00 -5.18
C GLU A 31 -4.75 -15.93 -4.91
N ASN A 32 -5.34 -14.73 -4.97
CA ASN A 32 -6.77 -14.48 -4.90
C ASN A 32 -7.44 -14.40 -6.29
N GLU A 33 -6.80 -14.96 -7.31
CA GLU A 33 -7.33 -15.15 -8.67
C GLU A 33 -7.66 -13.84 -9.42
N PHE A 34 -7.01 -12.74 -9.06
CA PHE A 34 -7.05 -11.53 -9.89
C PHE A 34 -6.18 -11.72 -11.13
N VAL A 35 -6.65 -11.23 -12.27
CA VAL A 35 -5.84 -11.07 -13.48
C VAL A 35 -5.02 -9.79 -13.32
N CYS A 36 -3.72 -9.95 -13.06
CA CYS A 36 -2.81 -8.83 -12.80
C CYS A 36 -1.70 -8.74 -13.85
N PRO A 37 -1.49 -7.58 -14.51
CA PRO A 37 -0.22 -7.33 -15.19
C PRO A 37 0.95 -7.34 -14.20
N HIS A 38 2.17 -7.44 -14.71
CA HIS A 38 3.37 -7.32 -13.86
C HIS A 38 3.38 -5.96 -13.14
N PRO A 39 3.77 -5.91 -11.85
CA PRO A 39 3.78 -4.65 -11.11
C PRO A 39 4.91 -3.75 -11.60
N LEU A 40 4.75 -2.44 -11.40
CA LEU A 40 5.80 -1.48 -11.77
C LEU A 40 7.03 -1.66 -10.88
N THR A 41 8.20 -1.42 -11.46
CA THR A 41 9.49 -1.48 -10.74
C THR A 41 10.34 -0.24 -10.98
N GLY A 42 11.19 0.08 -10.01
CA GLY A 42 12.23 1.09 -10.18
C GLY A 42 11.69 2.52 -10.38
N ARG A 43 11.68 3.02 -11.62
CA ARG A 43 11.29 4.41 -11.97
C ARG A 43 10.16 4.47 -13.01
N GLU A 44 9.51 3.35 -13.25
CA GLU A 44 8.36 3.30 -14.15
C GLU A 44 7.22 4.20 -13.64
N ARG A 45 6.41 4.72 -14.58
CA ARG A 45 5.29 5.62 -14.26
C ARG A 45 3.98 4.92 -14.55
N GLY A 46 3.02 5.04 -13.65
CA GLY A 46 1.68 4.49 -13.84
C GLY A 46 1.01 4.19 -12.50
N ILE A 47 0.28 3.08 -12.47
CA ILE A 47 -0.31 2.51 -11.26
C ILE A 47 0.63 1.41 -10.77
N ASP A 48 1.10 1.49 -9.53
CA ASP A 48 2.14 0.61 -9.01
C ASP A 48 1.76 -0.88 -9.12
N VAL A 49 0.54 -1.22 -8.70
CA VAL A 49 -0.06 -2.54 -8.90
C VAL A 49 -1.53 -2.38 -9.27
N GLN A 50 -1.99 -3.18 -10.23
CA GLN A 50 -3.39 -3.24 -10.61
C GLN A 50 -3.84 -4.67 -10.90
N GLY A 51 -5.14 -4.90 -10.85
CA GLY A 51 -5.74 -6.20 -11.17
C GLY A 51 -7.21 -6.10 -11.50
N GLU A 52 -7.75 -7.18 -12.05
CA GLU A 52 -9.18 -7.31 -12.34
C GLU A 52 -9.70 -8.69 -11.92
N LYS A 53 -10.87 -8.73 -11.28
CA LYS A 53 -11.62 -9.96 -10.96
C LYS A 53 -13.11 -9.65 -11.01
N ASP A 54 -13.89 -10.49 -11.68
CA ASP A 54 -15.36 -10.35 -11.77
C ASP A 54 -15.85 -8.96 -12.24
N GLY A 55 -15.08 -8.32 -13.12
CA GLY A 55 -15.33 -6.97 -13.63
C GLY A 55 -15.07 -5.84 -12.64
N TRP A 56 -14.52 -6.15 -11.45
CA TRP A 56 -13.99 -5.18 -10.50
C TRP A 56 -12.51 -4.94 -10.75
N LYS A 57 -12.12 -3.67 -10.77
CA LYS A 57 -10.72 -3.27 -10.86
C LYS A 57 -10.18 -2.92 -9.49
N ILE A 58 -8.94 -3.30 -9.22
CA ILE A 58 -8.20 -2.88 -8.03
C ILE A 58 -6.99 -2.06 -8.47
N TYR A 59 -6.83 -0.89 -7.87
CA TYR A 59 -5.73 0.03 -8.12
C TYR A 59 -5.00 0.31 -6.82
N ILE A 60 -3.69 0.10 -6.84
CA ILE A 60 -2.87 0.12 -5.64
C ILE A 60 -1.72 1.08 -5.86
N GLU A 61 -1.58 1.99 -4.91
CA GLU A 61 -0.41 2.85 -4.78
C GLU A 61 0.39 2.32 -3.58
N SER A 62 1.66 2.02 -3.79
CA SER A 62 2.56 1.45 -2.79
C SER A 62 3.55 2.48 -2.30
N LYS A 63 4.04 2.34 -1.07
CA LYS A 63 5.22 3.09 -0.61
C LYS A 63 6.08 2.21 0.29
N GLY A 64 7.40 2.28 0.12
CA GLY A 64 8.37 1.65 1.02
C GLY A 64 8.72 2.49 2.24
N SER A 65 9.35 1.87 3.24
CA SER A 65 10.06 2.56 4.33
C SER A 65 11.50 2.94 3.95
N HIS A 66 11.94 2.44 2.80
CA HIS A 66 13.29 2.44 2.26
C HIS A 66 13.25 2.73 0.75
N ALA A 67 14.24 3.44 0.21
CA ALA A 67 14.33 3.63 -1.25
C ALA A 67 15.06 2.46 -1.92
N ASN A 68 14.70 2.09 -3.15
CA ASN A 68 15.34 0.98 -3.87
C ASN A 68 16.87 1.11 -3.99
N ASN A 69 17.40 2.34 -3.99
CA ASN A 69 18.84 2.63 -4.16
C ASN A 69 19.55 3.08 -2.87
N HIS A 70 18.89 2.99 -1.70
CA HIS A 70 19.53 3.29 -0.42
C HIS A 70 20.33 2.09 0.09
N ASP A 71 21.47 2.35 0.73
CA ASP A 71 22.22 1.35 1.50
C ASP A 71 21.33 0.71 2.57
N VAL A 72 21.59 -0.55 2.94
CA VAL A 72 20.75 -1.37 3.83
C VAL A 72 20.33 -0.68 5.13
N ASP A 73 21.15 0.21 5.70
CA ASP A 73 20.84 0.91 6.95
C ASP A 73 20.04 2.22 6.75
N THR A 74 19.81 2.69 5.53
CA THR A 74 19.30 4.05 5.28
C THR A 74 17.79 4.10 5.03
N VAL A 75 17.01 4.49 6.05
CA VAL A 75 15.54 4.59 5.95
C VAL A 75 15.04 6.01 5.70
N PHE A 76 13.81 6.12 5.20
CA PHE A 76 13.15 7.41 5.06
C PHE A 76 12.94 8.09 6.42
N GLY A 77 13.25 9.39 6.50
CA GLY A 77 12.98 10.19 7.70
C GLY A 77 11.48 10.45 7.92
N GLN A 78 11.10 10.98 9.09
CA GLN A 78 9.69 11.26 9.40
C GLN A 78 9.03 12.23 8.41
N GLY A 79 9.78 13.24 7.94
CA GLY A 79 9.30 14.18 6.93
C GLY A 79 8.99 13.50 5.58
N GLN A 80 9.84 12.55 5.16
CA GLN A 80 9.61 11.79 3.93
C GLN A 80 8.42 10.85 4.07
N ILE A 81 8.32 10.09 5.17
CA ILE A 81 7.14 9.26 5.44
C ILE A 81 5.85 10.10 5.41
N LYS A 82 5.86 11.30 6.00
CA LYS A 82 4.73 12.23 5.96
C LYS A 82 4.37 12.61 4.51
N VAL A 83 5.34 13.07 3.73
CA VAL A 83 5.13 13.49 2.34
C VAL A 83 4.64 12.32 1.48
N HIS A 84 5.30 11.16 1.57
CA HIS A 84 4.94 9.97 0.81
C HIS A 84 3.52 9.51 1.12
N THR A 85 3.10 9.51 2.40
CA THR A 85 1.74 9.13 2.78
C THR A 85 0.69 10.06 2.15
N TYR A 86 0.90 11.37 2.19
CA TYR A 86 -0.08 12.30 1.61
C TYR A 86 -0.08 12.30 0.09
N ASN A 87 1.07 12.10 -0.55
CA ASN A 87 1.15 11.93 -1.99
C ASN A 87 0.42 10.65 -2.43
N GLN A 88 0.59 9.54 -1.69
CA GLN A 88 -0.11 8.29 -1.94
C GLN A 88 -1.64 8.49 -1.86
N ILE A 89 -2.13 9.18 -0.83
CA ILE A 89 -3.56 9.51 -0.70
C ILE A 89 -4.03 10.38 -1.87
N GLY A 90 -3.28 11.42 -2.23
CA GLY A 90 -3.61 12.29 -3.37
C GLY A 90 -3.71 11.50 -4.68
N LYS A 91 -2.80 10.54 -4.90
CA LYS A 91 -2.82 9.70 -6.10
C LYS A 91 -4.04 8.79 -6.16
N LEU A 92 -4.40 8.17 -5.04
CA LEU A 92 -5.63 7.36 -4.96
C LEU A 92 -6.89 8.21 -5.20
N MET A 93 -6.90 9.46 -4.77
CA MET A 93 -8.00 10.40 -5.07
C MET A 93 -8.08 10.72 -6.57
N GLU A 94 -6.93 10.91 -7.23
CA GLU A 94 -6.89 11.07 -8.69
C GLU A 94 -7.44 9.85 -9.41
N TYR A 95 -7.02 8.64 -9.00
CA TYR A 95 -7.56 7.39 -9.55
C TYR A 95 -9.08 7.28 -9.34
N LYS A 96 -9.56 7.57 -8.12
CA LYS A 96 -10.99 7.54 -7.82
C LYS A 96 -11.80 8.52 -8.66
N ASN A 97 -11.23 9.67 -9.01
CA ASN A 97 -11.91 10.68 -9.82
C ASN A 97 -12.07 10.28 -11.30
N VAL A 98 -11.23 9.37 -11.81
CA VAL A 98 -11.21 9.01 -13.25
C VAL A 98 -11.71 7.59 -13.53
N HIS A 99 -11.80 6.72 -12.51
CA HIS A 99 -12.22 5.33 -12.67
C HIS A 99 -13.67 5.10 -12.21
N SER A 100 -14.27 4.02 -12.70
CA SER A 100 -15.71 3.70 -12.52
C SER A 100 -16.06 3.27 -11.10
N GLU A 101 -17.36 3.18 -10.81
CA GLU A 101 -17.89 2.70 -9.52
C GLU A 101 -17.44 1.28 -9.15
N LYS A 102 -17.07 0.44 -10.13
CA LYS A 102 -16.51 -0.90 -9.90
C LYS A 102 -14.99 -0.88 -9.73
N SER A 103 -14.51 0.01 -8.85
CA SER A 103 -13.09 0.18 -8.58
C SER A 103 -12.80 0.18 -7.09
N ILE A 104 -11.73 -0.53 -6.71
CA ILE A 104 -11.18 -0.56 -5.36
C ILE A 104 -9.86 0.18 -5.36
N PHE A 105 -9.67 1.05 -4.37
CA PHE A 105 -8.48 1.87 -4.23
C PHE A 105 -7.75 1.52 -2.94
N VAL A 106 -6.47 1.18 -3.06
CA VAL A 106 -5.69 0.61 -1.95
C VAL A 106 -4.40 1.37 -1.76
N MET A 107 -4.09 1.70 -0.52
CA MET A 107 -2.74 2.07 -0.13
C MET A 107 -2.00 0.86 0.42
N ALA A 108 -0.88 0.50 -0.19
CA ALA A 108 -0.01 -0.58 0.28
C ALA A 108 1.24 -0.02 0.94
N ASN A 109 1.54 -0.49 2.14
CA ASN A 109 2.67 -0.02 2.93
C ASN A 109 3.26 -1.14 3.80
N PRO A 110 4.55 -1.09 4.15
CA PRO A 110 5.13 -1.91 5.19
C PRO A 110 4.42 -1.67 6.52
N ASP A 111 4.14 -2.75 7.23
CA ASP A 111 3.53 -2.72 8.57
C ASP A 111 4.54 -2.30 9.65
N ILE A 112 4.93 -1.03 9.62
CA ILE A 112 5.86 -0.45 10.57
C ILE A 112 5.21 0.69 11.39
N PRO A 113 5.59 0.87 12.67
CA PRO A 113 4.93 1.82 13.56
C PRO A 113 4.90 3.26 13.05
N ARG A 114 5.93 3.69 12.31
CA ARG A 114 6.03 5.08 11.82
C ARG A 114 5.02 5.38 10.71
N ILE A 115 4.76 4.42 9.82
CA ILE A 115 3.77 4.58 8.75
C ILE A 115 2.37 4.43 9.35
N ARG A 116 2.14 3.39 10.17
CA ARG A 116 0.89 3.21 10.93
C ARG A 116 0.45 4.49 11.65
N LYS A 117 1.34 5.09 12.46
CA LYS A 117 1.07 6.35 13.17
C LYS A 117 0.77 7.54 12.26
N ARG A 118 1.25 7.53 11.02
CA ARG A 118 0.95 8.59 10.04
C ARG A 118 -0.42 8.39 9.43
N VAL A 119 -0.72 7.18 8.98
CA VAL A 119 -2.01 6.80 8.37
C VAL A 119 -3.14 6.94 9.38
N GLN A 120 -2.94 6.56 10.64
CA GLN A 120 -3.93 6.71 11.71
C GLN A 120 -4.41 8.16 11.91
N LYS A 121 -3.63 9.18 11.53
CA LYS A 121 -4.06 10.58 11.65
C LYS A 121 -5.17 10.97 10.69
N VAL A 122 -5.43 10.15 9.68
CA VAL A 122 -6.39 10.40 8.61
C VAL A 122 -7.30 9.20 8.36
N ASP A 123 -7.27 8.18 9.23
CA ASP A 123 -7.98 6.91 9.06
C ASP A 123 -9.48 7.07 8.79
N LYS A 124 -10.17 7.93 9.55
CA LYS A 124 -11.59 8.22 9.34
C LYS A 124 -11.90 8.78 7.95
N SER A 125 -11.00 9.61 7.41
CA SER A 125 -11.14 10.14 6.06
C SER A 125 -10.88 9.07 5.01
N LEU A 126 -9.88 8.21 5.21
CA LEU A 126 -9.63 7.06 4.35
C LEU A 126 -10.85 6.12 4.35
N ASP A 127 -11.44 5.90 5.52
CA ASP A 127 -12.64 5.08 5.66
C ASP A 127 -13.82 5.68 4.91
N ALA A 128 -14.09 6.98 5.08
CA ALA A 128 -15.16 7.66 4.36
C ALA A 128 -14.98 7.63 2.83
N LEU A 129 -13.74 7.60 2.34
CA LEU A 129 -13.41 7.56 0.92
C LEU A 129 -13.47 6.14 0.32
N GLY A 130 -13.56 5.11 1.15
CA GLY A 130 -13.53 3.71 0.73
C GLY A 130 -12.12 3.15 0.50
N PHE A 131 -11.06 3.81 1.03
CA PHE A 131 -9.68 3.39 0.82
C PHE A 131 -9.29 2.24 1.75
N ILE A 132 -8.79 1.17 1.15
CA ILE A 132 -8.32 -0.02 1.86
C ILE A 132 -6.83 0.14 2.15
N ARG A 133 -6.38 -0.39 3.28
CA ARG A 133 -4.97 -0.37 3.69
C ARG A 133 -4.44 -1.79 3.66
N PHE A 134 -3.47 -2.03 2.79
CA PHE A 134 -2.70 -3.25 2.76
C PHE A 134 -1.41 -3.04 3.55
N TRP A 135 -1.27 -3.81 4.62
CA TRP A 135 -0.13 -3.77 5.52
C TRP A 135 0.74 -4.99 5.25
N VAL A 136 1.81 -4.77 4.48
CA VAL A 136 2.76 -5.82 4.12
C VAL A 136 3.65 -6.12 5.32
N GLN A 137 3.58 -7.35 5.79
CA GLN A 137 4.34 -7.85 6.93
C GLN A 137 5.80 -8.14 6.52
N ASN A 138 6.67 -8.42 7.49
CA ASN A 138 8.08 -8.75 7.23
C ASN A 138 8.25 -10.02 6.37
N ASP A 139 7.35 -10.98 6.51
CA ASP A 139 7.30 -12.21 5.72
C ASP A 139 6.56 -12.05 4.37
N GLN A 140 6.23 -10.81 4.00
CA GLN A 140 5.49 -10.45 2.78
C GLN A 140 4.02 -10.88 2.76
N SER A 141 3.50 -11.47 3.85
CA SER A 141 2.05 -11.63 4.02
C SER A 141 1.35 -10.26 4.13
N ILE A 142 0.04 -10.21 3.87
CA ILE A 142 -0.71 -8.95 3.85
C ILE A 142 -1.82 -8.99 4.91
N LYS A 143 -1.84 -7.96 5.76
CA LYS A 143 -2.99 -7.67 6.63
C LYS A 143 -3.82 -6.55 6.04
N LEU A 144 -5.13 -6.74 6.02
CA LEU A 144 -6.07 -5.78 5.46
C LEU A 144 -6.73 -4.98 6.59
N GLU A 145 -6.82 -3.68 6.39
CA GLU A 145 -7.77 -2.85 7.10
C GLU A 145 -8.67 -2.14 6.10
N TYR A 146 -9.97 -2.20 6.32
CA TYR A 146 -10.96 -1.74 5.36
C TYR A 146 -12.16 -1.11 6.05
N PRO A 147 -12.89 -0.23 5.33
CA PRO A 147 -14.12 0.35 5.85
C PRO A 147 -15.23 -0.70 5.87
N ASN A 148 -16.12 -0.67 6.86
CA ASN A 148 -17.19 -1.68 7.01
C ASN A 148 -18.08 -1.83 5.76
N HIS A 149 -18.35 -0.73 5.05
CA HIS A 149 -19.18 -0.75 3.84
C HIS A 149 -18.52 -1.45 2.65
N MET A 150 -17.23 -1.78 2.72
CA MET A 150 -16.51 -2.56 1.70
C MET A 150 -16.50 -4.07 2.00
N LYS A 151 -16.98 -4.50 3.18
CA LYS A 151 -16.84 -5.89 3.65
C LYS A 151 -17.43 -6.90 2.68
N GLU A 152 -18.64 -6.65 2.18
CA GLU A 152 -19.35 -7.57 1.28
C GLU A 152 -18.60 -7.73 -0.05
N GLN A 153 -18.10 -6.63 -0.61
CA GLN A 153 -17.33 -6.63 -1.85
C GLN A 153 -16.00 -7.38 -1.67
N LEU A 154 -15.33 -7.22 -0.52
CA LEU A 154 -14.07 -7.90 -0.25
C LEU A 154 -14.24 -9.41 -0.05
N LEU A 155 -15.34 -9.83 0.61
CA LEU A 155 -15.72 -11.23 0.71
C LEU A 155 -16.02 -11.82 -0.67
N HIS A 156 -16.78 -11.09 -1.50
CA HIS A 156 -17.11 -11.51 -2.85
C HIS A 156 -15.86 -11.72 -3.71
N LEU A 157 -14.88 -10.81 -3.61
CA LEU A 157 -13.63 -10.89 -4.38
C LEU A 157 -12.60 -11.85 -3.77
N GLY A 158 -12.91 -12.49 -2.63
CA GLY A 158 -12.02 -13.42 -1.95
C GLY A 158 -10.85 -12.76 -1.19
N LEU A 159 -10.84 -11.44 -1.07
CA LEU A 159 -9.73 -10.71 -0.41
C LEU A 159 -9.73 -10.85 1.11
N ILE A 160 -10.85 -11.29 1.71
CA ILE A 160 -10.99 -11.60 3.14
C ILE A 160 -11.83 -12.87 3.32
N GLU A 161 -11.65 -13.55 4.45
CA GLU A 161 -12.42 -14.72 4.84
C GLU A 161 -13.73 -14.33 5.57
N LYS A 162 -14.70 -15.24 5.60
CA LYS A 162 -16.03 -15.06 6.22
C LYS A 162 -15.99 -15.00 7.75
#